data_AF-A0A934PYS4-F1
#
_entry.id   AF-A0A934PYS4-F1
#
_cell.length_a   1.000
_cell.length_b   1.000
_cell.length_c   1.000
_cell.angle_alpha   90.00
_cell.angle_beta   90.00
_cell.angle_gamma   90.00
#
_symmetry.space_group_name_H-M   'P 1'
#
loop_
_entity.id
_entity.type
_entity.pdbx_description
1 polymer ?
#
loop_
_entity_poly.entity_id
_entity_poly.type
_entity_poly.pdbx_seq_one_letter_code
_entity_poly.pdbx_strand_id
1 'polypeptide(L)'
;MRVFCTPLLFWADGMTVTPRLVVVHPRVRGDAGLLAHEAVHCRQMREVGMLRFWWWYFTNPAFRTWAEVEAYRVSLCHQPHALRHFARTLVRGYLLPLDEQQAVALLAP
;
A
#
# COMPACT_ATOMS: atom_id res chain seq x y z
N MET A 1 10.55 10.44 6.63
CA MET A 1 9.22 9.86 6.96
C MET A 1 9.22 9.55 8.45
N ARG A 2 8.22 9.98 9.22
CA ARG A 2 8.04 9.58 10.63
C ARG A 2 7.13 8.37 10.67
N VAL A 3 7.53 7.34 11.43
CA VAL A 3 6.74 6.13 11.64
C VAL A 3 6.22 6.15 13.07
N PHE A 4 4.91 6.15 13.22
CA PHE A 4 4.23 6.08 14.51
C PHE A 4 3.68 4.67 14.69
N CYS A 5 3.98 4.03 15.81
CA CYS A 5 3.53 2.67 16.10
C CYS A 5 2.36 2.74 17.09
N THR A 6 1.22 2.15 16.74
CA THR A 6 0.07 2.10 17.66
C THR A 6 -0.74 0.83 17.50
N PRO A 7 -1.14 0.16 18.59
CA PRO A 7 -2.04 -0.98 18.53
C PRO A 7 -3.47 -0.60 18.13
N LEU A 8 -3.79 0.70 18.09
CA LEU A 8 -5.09 1.20 17.65
C LEU A 8 -5.35 0.97 16.15
N LEU A 9 -4.31 0.67 15.37
CA LEU A 9 -4.44 0.23 13.98
C LEU A 9 -4.72 -1.28 13.92
N PHE A 10 -5.81 -1.72 14.57
CA PHE A 10 -6.14 -3.16 14.68
C PHE A 10 -6.74 -3.75 13.39
N TRP A 11 -7.15 -2.91 12.45
CA TRP A 11 -7.83 -3.27 11.21
C TRP A 11 -6.94 -3.18 9.97
N ALA A 12 -5.72 -2.63 10.10
CA ALA A 12 -4.74 -2.48 9.03
C ALA A 12 -3.32 -2.69 9.56
N ASP A 13 -2.43 -3.22 8.75
CA ASP A 13 -1.03 -3.43 9.16
C ASP A 13 -0.22 -2.12 9.10
N GLY A 14 -0.52 -1.26 8.12
CA GLY A 14 0.05 0.06 7.93
C GLY A 14 -0.95 1.03 7.31
N MET A 15 -0.76 2.32 7.56
CA MET A 15 -1.48 3.39 6.87
C MET A 15 -0.63 4.66 6.81
N THR A 16 -0.38 5.12 5.59
CA THR A 16 0.15 6.45 5.34
C THR A 16 -0.94 7.49 5.56
N VAL A 17 -0.81 8.29 6.63
CA VAL A 17 -1.79 9.34 6.98
C VAL A 17 -1.48 10.63 6.23
N THR A 18 -0.20 10.98 6.18
CA THR A 18 0.30 12.19 5.51
C THR A 18 1.61 11.86 4.80
N PRO A 19 2.10 12.71 3.88
CA PRO A 19 3.35 12.45 3.17
C PRO A 19 4.61 12.38 4.06
N ARG A 20 4.47 12.66 5.36
CA ARG A 20 5.53 12.59 6.37
C ARG A 20 5.20 11.70 7.55
N LEU A 21 4.01 11.10 7.61
CA LEU A 21 3.55 10.30 8.74
C LEU A 21 2.92 9.00 8.25
N VAL A 22 3.55 7.90 8.65
CA VAL A 22 3.03 6.54 8.50
C VAL A 22 2.69 6.02 9.87
N VAL A 23 1.52 5.40 10.00
CA VAL A 23 1.10 4.69 11.21
C VAL A 23 1.21 3.20 10.91
N VAL A 24 1.87 2.43 11.77
CA VAL A 24 2.00 0.98 11.62
C VAL A 24 1.58 0.26 12.89
N HIS A 25 1.06 -0.95 12.73
CA HIS A 25 0.77 -1.81 13.87
C HIS A 25 2.08 -2.37 14.47
N PRO A 26 2.23 -2.47 15.81
CA PRO A 26 3.48 -2.91 16.45
C PRO A 26 4.00 -4.27 15.97
N ARG A 27 3.10 -5.17 15.54
CA ARG A 27 3.45 -6.51 15.04
C ARG A 27 4.29 -6.49 13.75
N VAL A 28 4.15 -5.44 12.94
CA VAL A 28 4.76 -5.32 11.61
C VAL A 28 5.76 -4.17 11.54
N ARG A 29 6.13 -3.59 12.69
CA ARG A 29 7.07 -2.46 12.79
C ARG A 29 8.43 -2.74 12.11
N GLY A 30 8.87 -4.00 12.11
CA GLY A 30 10.13 -4.43 11.49
C GLY A 30 10.00 -4.89 10.04
N ASP A 31 8.80 -4.86 9.45
CA ASP A 31 8.60 -5.31 8.09
C ASP A 31 9.09 -4.26 7.09
N ALA A 32 10.28 -4.51 6.53
CA ALA A 32 10.88 -3.63 5.52
C ALA A 32 10.03 -3.50 4.24
N GLY A 33 9.29 -4.54 3.86
CA GLY A 33 8.42 -4.53 2.69
C GLY A 33 7.17 -3.66 2.91
N LEU A 34 6.60 -3.71 4.11
CA LEU A 34 5.48 -2.83 4.51
C LEU A 34 5.94 -1.37 4.64
N LEU A 35 7.09 -1.12 5.25
CA LEU A 35 7.61 0.25 5.35
C LEU A 35 7.93 0.85 3.98
N ALA A 36 8.40 0.02 3.04
CA ALA A 36 8.65 0.44 1.66
C ALA A 36 7.33 0.72 0.91
N HIS A 37 6.29 -0.09 1.13
CA HIS A 37 4.93 0.15 0.63
C HIS A 37 4.42 1.54 1.04
N GLU A 38 4.46 1.83 2.34
CA GLU A 38 3.99 3.10 2.88
C GLU A 38 4.85 4.29 2.43
N ALA A 39 6.15 4.08 2.20
CA ALA A 39 7.03 5.10 1.66
C ALA A 39 6.63 5.51 0.23
N VAL A 40 6.07 4.58 -0.57
CA VAL A 40 5.52 4.86 -1.90
C VAL A 40 4.29 5.77 -1.78
N HIS A 41 3.34 5.46 -0.90
CA HIS A 41 2.20 6.36 -0.67
C HIS A 41 2.62 7.73 -0.16
N CYS A 42 3.63 7.80 0.70
CA CYS A 42 4.22 9.08 1.10
C CYS A 42 4.77 9.87 -0.09
N ARG A 43 5.41 9.20 -1.07
CA ARG A 43 5.88 9.84 -2.30
C ARG A 43 4.72 10.28 -3.18
N GLN A 44 3.76 9.39 -3.45
CA GLN A 44 2.58 9.69 -4.27
C GLN A 44 1.79 10.87 -3.69
N MET A 45 1.62 10.95 -2.37
CA MET A 45 0.97 12.09 -1.70
C MET A 45 1.77 13.40 -1.82
N ARG A 46 3.11 13.35 -1.91
CA ARG A 46 3.94 14.54 -2.17
C ARG A 46 3.79 15.03 -3.61
N GLU A 47 3.66 14.12 -4.57
CA GLU A 47 3.56 14.42 -5.99
C GLU A 47 2.15 14.89 -6.39
N VAL A 48 1.12 14.17 -5.93
CA VAL A 48 -0.28 14.44 -6.25
C VAL A 48 -0.88 15.53 -5.35
N GLY A 49 -0.36 15.65 -4.13
CA GLY A 49 -0.93 16.45 -3.05
C GLY A 49 -1.88 15.63 -2.17
N MET A 50 -1.73 15.76 -0.85
CA MET A 50 -2.41 14.93 0.16
C MET A 50 -3.93 14.86 0.01
N LEU A 51 -4.61 16.01 -0.13
CA LEU A 51 -6.07 16.04 -0.24
C LEU A 51 -6.56 15.41 -1.54
N ARG A 52 -5.86 15.65 -2.65
CA ARG A 52 -6.18 15.07 -3.97
C ARG A 52 -5.95 13.57 -3.98
N PHE A 53 -4.85 13.12 -3.36
CA PHE A 53 -4.54 11.71 -3.22
C PHE A 53 -5.66 11.00 -2.47
N TRP A 54 -6.05 11.47 -1.28
CA TRP A 54 -7.12 10.85 -0.51
C TRP A 54 -8.45 10.87 -1.25
N TRP A 55 -8.81 12.00 -1.86
CA TRP A 55 -10.03 12.11 -2.66
C TRP A 55 -10.07 11.04 -3.76
N TRP A 56 -9.04 10.98 -4.62
CA TRP A 56 -9.00 10.00 -5.70
C TRP A 56 -8.88 8.56 -5.22
N TYR A 57 -8.18 8.33 -4.11
CA TYR A 57 -8.06 7.00 -3.52
C TYR A 57 -9.44 6.46 -3.10
N PHE A 58 -10.31 7.31 -2.55
CA PHE A 58 -11.67 6.91 -2.17
C PHE A 58 -12.65 6.86 -3.35
N THR A 59 -12.55 7.76 -4.33
CA THR A 59 -13.56 7.91 -5.39
C THR A 59 -13.20 7.24 -6.72
N ASN A 60 -11.94 6.89 -6.97
CA ASN A 60 -11.48 6.38 -8.26
C ASN A 60 -10.76 5.02 -8.10
N PRO A 61 -11.41 3.91 -8.47
CA PRO A 61 -10.80 2.58 -8.41
C PRO A 61 -9.52 2.44 -9.24
N ALA A 62 -9.42 3.11 -10.39
CA ALA A 62 -8.23 3.05 -11.23
C ALA A 62 -7.04 3.75 -10.56
N PHE A 63 -7.28 4.87 -9.87
CA PHE A 63 -6.26 5.55 -9.08
C PHE A 63 -5.80 4.69 -7.90
N ARG A 64 -6.73 4.03 -7.21
CA ARG A 64 -6.42 3.08 -6.15
C ARG A 64 -5.58 1.91 -6.67
N THR A 65 -5.96 1.30 -7.79
CA THR A 65 -5.16 0.25 -8.43
C THR A 65 -3.75 0.73 -8.75
N TRP A 66 -3.60 1.90 -9.36
CA TRP A 66 -2.29 2.49 -9.65
C TRP A 66 -1.46 2.66 -8.37
N ALA A 67 -2.06 3.22 -7.32
CA ALA A 67 -1.37 3.51 -6.07
C ALA A 67 -0.87 2.23 -5.38
N GLU A 68 -1.74 1.23 -5.26
CA GLU A 68 -1.46 -0.05 -4.59
C GLU A 68 -0.50 -0.93 -5.39
N VAL A 69 -0.67 -1.02 -6.72
CA VAL A 69 0.22 -1.82 -7.58
C VAL A 69 1.66 -1.31 -7.49
N GLU A 70 1.84 0.01 -7.55
CA GLU A 70 3.18 0.60 -7.41
C GLU A 70 3.80 0.31 -6.03
N ALA A 71 3.01 0.44 -4.97
CA ALA A 71 3.46 0.18 -3.60
C ALA A 71 3.84 -1.30 -3.40
N TYR A 72 3.01 -2.24 -3.86
CA TYR A 72 3.30 -3.68 -3.77
C TYR A 72 4.45 -4.12 -4.66
N ARG A 73 4.67 -3.50 -5.82
CA ARG A 73 5.86 -3.77 -6.64
C ARG A 73 7.15 -3.45 -5.88
N VAL A 74 7.17 -2.35 -5.13
CA VAL A 74 8.31 -2.03 -4.27
C VAL A 74 8.42 -3.03 -3.11
N SER A 75 7.30 -3.42 -2.47
CA SER A 75 7.32 -4.48 -1.44
C SER A 75 7.89 -5.81 -1.95
N LEU A 76 7.64 -6.16 -3.22
CA LEU A 76 8.18 -7.38 -3.83
C LEU A 76 9.69 -7.38 -3.98
N CYS A 77 10.32 -6.21 -4.13
CA CYS A 77 11.78 -6.12 -4.11
C CYS A 77 12.37 -6.53 -2.74
N HIS A 78 11.59 -6.39 -1.67
CA HIS A 78 11.99 -6.81 -0.32
C HIS A 78 11.53 -8.24 0.01
N GLN A 79 10.41 -8.69 -0.56
CA GLN A 79 9.80 -9.99 -0.29
C GLN A 79 9.32 -10.67 -1.59
N PRO A 80 10.22 -11.16 -2.45
CA PRO A 80 9.85 -11.67 -3.78
C PRO A 80 8.94 -12.91 -3.71
N HIS A 81 9.04 -13.70 -2.64
CA HIS A 81 8.21 -14.88 -2.41
C HIS A 81 6.74 -14.53 -2.09
N ALA A 82 6.44 -13.28 -1.75
CA ALA A 82 5.11 -12.85 -1.32
C ALA A 82 4.16 -12.47 -2.47
N LEU A 83 4.56 -12.66 -3.75
CA LEU A 83 3.75 -12.31 -4.94
C LEU A 83 2.30 -12.77 -4.86
N ARG A 84 2.07 -14.05 -4.56
CA ARG A 84 0.70 -14.59 -4.45
C ARG A 84 -0.07 -14.03 -3.26
N HIS A 85 0.63 -13.72 -2.17
CA HIS A 85 0.02 -13.10 -1.00
C HIS A 85 -0.43 -11.67 -1.33
N PHE A 86 0.45 -10.84 -1.89
CA PHE A 86 0.13 -9.47 -2.28
C PHE A 86 -0.96 -9.39 -3.35
N ALA A 87 -0.94 -10.27 -4.36
CA ALA A 87 -2.00 -10.33 -5.37
C ALA A 87 -3.38 -10.58 -4.74
N ARG A 88 -3.46 -11.49 -3.76
CA ARG A 88 -4.70 -11.75 -3.02
C ARG A 88 -5.13 -10.57 -2.15
N THR A 89 -4.18 -9.92 -1.48
CA THR A 89 -4.47 -8.72 -0.67
C THR A 89 -4.97 -7.58 -1.57
N LEU A 90 -4.41 -7.42 -2.76
CA LEU A 90 -4.84 -6.42 -3.74
C LEU A 90 -6.30 -6.64 -4.20
N VAL A 91 -6.68 -7.88 -4.47
CA VAL A 91 -8.06 -8.26 -4.86
C VAL A 91 -9.05 -8.12 -3.70
N ARG A 92 -8.69 -8.60 -2.50
CA ARG A 92 -9.64 -8.71 -1.37
C ARG A 92 -9.66 -7.49 -0.46
N GLY A 93 -8.54 -6.79 -0.32
CA GLY A 93 -8.35 -5.70 0.65
C GLY A 93 -8.80 -4.34 0.14
N TYR A 94 -8.79 -4.12 -1.17
CA TYR A 94 -8.95 -2.77 -1.74
C TYR A 94 -10.22 -2.57 -2.58
N LEU A 95 -11.14 -3.55 -2.56
CA LEU A 95 -12.41 -3.53 -3.31
C LEU A 95 -12.20 -3.20 -4.79
N LEU A 96 -11.13 -3.74 -5.38
CA LEU A 96 -10.80 -3.51 -6.78
C LEU A 96 -11.50 -4.54 -7.67
N PRO A 97 -12.01 -4.16 -8.86
CA PRO A 97 -12.61 -5.09 -9.81
C PRO A 97 -11.52 -5.85 -10.58
N LEU A 98 -10.63 -6.54 -9.86
CA LEU A 98 -9.50 -7.30 -10.40
C LEU A 98 -9.65 -8.77 -10.00
N ASP A 99 -9.29 -9.67 -10.91
CA ASP A 99 -9.10 -11.07 -10.59
C ASP A 99 -7.66 -11.36 -10.11
N GLU A 100 -7.45 -12.53 -9.49
CA GLU A 100 -6.11 -12.91 -8.99
C GLU A 100 -5.06 -13.02 -10.11
N GLN A 101 -5.45 -13.38 -11.34
CA GLN A 101 -4.52 -13.50 -12.47
C GLN A 101 -4.07 -12.13 -12.98
N GLN A 102 -5.00 -11.18 -13.08
CA GLN A 102 -4.76 -9.78 -13.41
C GLN A 102 -3.88 -9.11 -12.35
N ALA A 103 -4.15 -9.36 -11.06
CA ALA A 103 -3.33 -8.85 -9.97
C ALA A 103 -1.89 -9.40 -10.04
N VAL A 104 -1.71 -10.70 -10.32
CA VAL A 104 -0.37 -11.28 -10.55
C VAL A 104 0.31 -10.66 -11.77
N ALA A 105 -0.40 -10.47 -12.87
CA ALA A 105 0.14 -9.87 -14.09
C ALA A 105 0.59 -8.40 -13.87
N LEU A 106 -0.15 -7.64 -13.06
CA LEU A 106 0.20 -6.25 -12.70
C LEU A 106 1.42 -6.16 -11.77
N LEU A 107 1.60 -7.16 -10.90
CA LEU A 107 2.69 -7.21 -9.93
C LEU A 107 3.96 -7.91 -10.46
N ALA A 108 3.82 -8.73 -11.50
CA ALA A 108 4.96 -9.35 -12.17
C ALA A 108 5.92 -8.27 -12.71
N PRO A 109 7.24 -8.50 -12.63
CA PRO A 109 8.25 -7.60 -13.20
C PRO A 109 8.14 -7.53 -14.72
#